data_AF-A0A8D2BHE5-F1
#
_entry.id   AF-A0A8D2BHE5-F1
#
_cell.length_a   1.000
_cell.length_b   1.000
_cell.length_c   1.000
_cell.angle_alpha   90.00
_cell.angle_beta   90.00
_cell.angle_gamma   90.00
#
_symmetry.space_group_name_H-M   'P 1'
#
loop_
_entity.id
_entity.type
_entity.pdbx_description
1 polymer ?
#
loop_
_entity_poly.entity_id
_entity_poly.type
_entity_poly.pdbx_seq_one_letter_code
_entity_poly.pdbx_strand_id
1 'polypeptide(L)'
;KVVQRGPGGDLPYRIRYMGIYLAVETRSGMVVSWDRKTSVHIQLHQRYKGRVCGLCGNFDDNALNDFTTRSQSVVGDVLEFGNSWKFSPSCPDARAPKDPCTANPYRKSWAQKQCSIINSATFSACRSQVDSTRYYEACVSDACACDTGGDCECFCTAMAAYARACHEVGVCVSWRTPDICPLFCDYYNPHGECEWHYQPCGAPCLRTCRNPSGHCLMDVPGLEGCYPRCPPSKPLFNEDQMKCVTQCGCYDGDGTYYDVGTRVPTTENCQRW
;
A
#
# COMPACT_ATOMS: atom_id res chain seq x y z
N LYS A 1 -13.37 22.20 -1.15
CA LYS A 1 -12.29 23.22 -1.09
C LYS A 1 -11.03 22.59 -1.65
N VAL A 2 -10.67 22.91 -2.89
CA VAL A 2 -9.35 22.56 -3.45
C VAL A 2 -8.34 23.44 -2.73
N VAL A 3 -7.34 22.84 -2.10
CA VAL A 3 -6.26 23.60 -1.46
C VAL A 3 -5.47 24.27 -2.58
N GLN A 4 -5.65 25.58 -2.74
CA GLN A 4 -4.81 26.37 -3.63
C GLN A 4 -3.37 26.36 -3.10
N ARG A 5 -2.41 26.10 -3.98
CA ARG A 5 -0.98 26.24 -3.73
C ARG A 5 -0.66 27.70 -3.42
N GLY A 6 -0.18 27.99 -2.22
CA GLY A 6 0.59 29.20 -1.96
C GLY A 6 2.04 29.02 -2.45
N PRO A 7 2.74 30.09 -2.87
CA PRO A 7 4.15 30.01 -3.25
C PRO A 7 5.02 29.88 -2.00
N GLY A 8 5.96 28.92 -1.99
CA GLY A 8 7.09 28.89 -1.05
C GLY A 8 6.89 28.16 0.29
N GLY A 9 5.86 27.33 0.45
CA GLY A 9 5.74 26.45 1.63
C GLY A 9 6.21 25.03 1.31
N ASP A 10 6.99 24.41 2.20
CA ASP A 10 7.25 22.97 2.16
C ASP A 10 5.96 22.19 1.90
N LEU A 11 6.01 21.17 1.03
CA LEU A 11 4.86 20.31 0.80
C LEU A 11 4.37 19.75 2.15
N PRO A 12 3.04 19.79 2.43
CA PRO A 12 2.49 19.28 3.67
C PRO A 12 2.53 17.74 3.75
N TYR A 13 3.14 17.09 2.76
CA TYR A 13 3.27 15.65 2.62
C TYR A 13 4.63 15.25 2.03
N ARG A 14 5.00 13.99 2.24
CA ARG A 14 6.15 13.31 1.64
C ARG A 14 5.68 12.07 0.91
N ILE A 15 6.25 11.80 -0.26
CA ILE A 15 5.99 10.58 -1.03
C ILE A 15 7.19 9.66 -0.83
N ARG A 16 6.93 8.38 -0.57
CA ARG A 16 7.94 7.33 -0.47
C ARG A 16 7.56 6.13 -1.32
N TYR A 17 8.57 5.48 -1.88
CA TYR A 17 8.41 4.20 -2.55
C TYR A 17 8.89 3.10 -1.60
N MET A 18 7.98 2.26 -1.15
CA MET A 18 8.22 1.24 -0.12
C MET A 18 7.85 -0.13 -0.67
N GLY A 19 8.85 -0.87 -1.14
CA GLY A 19 8.63 -2.17 -1.77
C GLY A 19 7.76 -2.03 -3.02
N ILE A 20 6.61 -2.71 -3.05
CA ILE A 20 5.67 -2.58 -4.18
C ILE A 20 4.68 -1.41 -4.03
N TYR A 21 4.70 -0.71 -2.90
CA TYR A 21 3.75 0.35 -2.56
C TYR A 21 4.30 1.75 -2.80
N LEU A 22 3.38 2.68 -3.04
CA LEU A 22 3.61 4.12 -2.90
C LEU A 22 2.94 4.58 -1.61
N ALA A 23 3.68 5.24 -0.73
CA ALA A 23 3.19 5.78 0.53
C ALA A 23 3.25 7.32 0.52
N VAL A 24 2.13 7.95 0.88
CA VAL A 24 2.01 9.40 1.07
C VAL A 24 1.82 9.68 2.55
N GLU A 25 2.83 10.29 3.17
CA GLU A 25 2.82 10.69 4.58
C GLU A 25 2.49 12.17 4.69
N THR A 26 1.53 12.55 5.52
CA THR A 26 1.24 13.97 5.80
C THR A 26 1.79 14.40 7.15
N ARG A 27 2.17 15.68 7.28
CA ARG A 27 2.58 16.27 8.58
C ARG A 27 1.46 16.20 9.64
N SER A 28 0.21 16.04 9.21
CA SER A 28 -0.94 15.92 10.09
C SER A 28 -1.08 14.52 10.72
N GLY A 29 -0.23 13.55 10.35
CA GLY A 29 -0.23 12.20 10.91
C GLY A 29 -1.19 11.25 10.19
N MET A 30 -1.41 11.43 8.89
CA MET A 30 -2.09 10.48 8.02
C MET A 30 -1.07 9.85 7.08
N VAL A 31 -1.18 8.54 6.86
CA VAL A 31 -0.39 7.81 5.87
C VAL A 31 -1.34 7.07 4.94
N VAL A 32 -1.18 7.28 3.64
CA VAL A 32 -1.92 6.55 2.59
C VAL A 32 -0.93 5.69 1.84
N SER A 33 -1.09 4.36 1.92
CA SER A 33 -0.28 3.42 1.14
C SER A 33 -1.11 2.75 0.05
N TRP A 34 -0.64 2.80 -1.19
CA TRP A 34 -1.29 2.26 -2.37
C TRP A 34 -0.40 1.25 -3.07
N ASP A 35 -0.94 0.10 -3.42
CA ASP A 35 -0.23 -1.01 -4.10
C ASP A 35 0.03 -0.76 -5.60
N ARG A 36 -0.31 0.44 -6.09
CA ARG A 36 -0.28 0.83 -7.52
C ARG A 36 -1.29 0.07 -8.39
N LYS A 37 -2.28 -0.57 -7.75
CA LYS A 37 -3.37 -1.33 -8.35
C LYS A 37 -4.68 -0.88 -7.70
N THR A 38 -5.30 -1.73 -6.89
CA THR A 38 -6.63 -1.53 -6.32
C THR A 38 -6.64 -1.42 -4.79
N SER A 39 -5.54 -1.75 -4.09
CA SER A 39 -5.51 -1.73 -2.63
C SER A 39 -4.98 -0.40 -2.10
N VAL A 40 -5.82 0.31 -1.36
CA VAL A 40 -5.47 1.54 -0.64
C VAL A 40 -5.65 1.30 0.85
N HIS A 41 -4.63 1.63 1.64
CA HIS A 41 -4.69 1.56 3.09
C HIS A 41 -4.44 2.95 3.67
N ILE A 42 -5.31 3.36 4.59
CA ILE A 42 -5.25 4.66 5.25
C ILE A 42 -4.97 4.41 6.73
N GLN A 43 -3.85 4.91 7.20
CA GLN A 43 -3.49 4.90 8.62
C GLN A 43 -3.64 6.31 9.17
N LEU A 44 -4.33 6.42 10.29
CA LEU A 44 -4.60 7.68 10.97
C LEU A 44 -3.98 7.66 12.36
N HIS A 45 -3.29 8.74 12.73
CA HIS A 45 -2.88 8.95 14.11
C HIS A 45 -4.10 8.99 15.03
N GLN A 46 -3.99 8.48 16.26
CA GLN A 46 -5.07 8.42 17.27
C GLN A 46 -5.74 9.78 17.58
N ARG A 47 -5.15 10.90 17.14
CA ARG A 47 -5.73 12.25 17.30
C ARG A 47 -7.02 12.43 16.49
N TYR A 48 -7.23 11.58 15.48
CA TYR A 48 -8.40 11.55 14.61
C TYR A 48 -9.52 10.66 15.14
N LYS A 49 -9.32 9.98 16.28
CA LYS A 49 -10.31 9.08 16.87
C LYS A 49 -11.64 9.79 17.12
N GLY A 50 -12.73 9.28 16.57
CA GLY A 50 -14.08 9.85 16.64
C GLY A 50 -14.23 11.21 15.94
N ARG A 51 -13.30 11.61 15.06
CA ARG A 51 -13.30 12.90 14.33
C ARG A 51 -13.35 12.74 12.82
N VAL A 52 -13.50 11.51 12.34
CA VAL A 52 -13.62 11.20 10.92
C VAL A 52 -14.99 10.60 10.64
N CYS A 53 -15.35 10.56 9.37
CA CYS A 53 -16.55 9.92 8.88
C CYS A 53 -16.33 9.54 7.41
N GLY A 54 -17.12 8.60 6.90
CA GLY A 54 -17.03 8.14 5.53
C GLY A 54 -17.19 6.63 5.42
N LEU A 55 -16.78 6.08 4.28
CA LEU A 55 -16.84 4.64 4.02
C LEU A 55 -15.94 3.81 4.94
N CYS A 56 -14.94 4.43 5.58
CA CYS A 56 -14.05 3.78 6.54
C CYS A 56 -14.53 3.92 8.00
N GLY A 57 -15.80 4.29 8.22
CA GLY A 57 -16.36 4.46 9.55
C GLY A 57 -15.98 5.78 10.21
N ASN A 58 -16.09 5.83 11.54
CA ASN A 58 -15.84 7.04 12.34
C ASN A 58 -14.57 6.96 13.22
N PHE A 59 -13.92 5.80 13.23
CA PHE A 59 -12.70 5.51 14.00
C PHE A 59 -12.86 5.80 15.50
N ASP A 60 -13.89 5.27 16.16
CA ASP A 60 -14.14 5.45 17.61
C ASP A 60 -13.94 4.17 18.46
N ASP A 61 -13.41 3.10 17.86
CA ASP A 61 -13.28 1.72 18.38
C ASP A 61 -14.61 0.95 18.53
N ASN A 62 -15.72 1.45 17.96
CA ASN A 62 -17.01 0.77 17.98
C ASN A 62 -17.53 0.43 16.58
N ALA A 63 -17.24 -0.80 16.12
CA ALA A 63 -17.69 -1.26 14.80
C ALA A 63 -19.22 -1.28 14.60
N LEU A 64 -20.02 -1.25 15.66
CA LEU A 64 -21.48 -1.30 15.57
C LEU A 64 -22.11 -0.02 15.02
N ASN A 65 -21.39 1.11 15.01
CA ASN A 65 -21.89 2.39 14.51
C ASN A 65 -21.16 2.87 13.24
N ASP A 66 -20.25 2.07 12.68
CA ASP A 66 -19.45 2.48 11.51
C ASP A 66 -20.32 2.72 10.26
N PHE A 67 -21.48 2.07 10.18
CA PHE A 67 -22.50 2.34 9.15
C PHE A 67 -23.34 3.58 9.48
N THR A 68 -22.66 4.69 9.76
CA THR A 68 -23.27 6.01 9.92
C THR A 68 -23.34 6.73 8.57
N THR A 69 -24.55 7.10 8.16
CA THR A 69 -24.79 7.82 6.90
C THR A 69 -24.33 9.27 6.97
N ARG A 70 -24.27 9.95 5.82
CA ARG A 70 -23.97 11.40 5.75
C ARG A 70 -24.97 12.27 6.54
N SER A 71 -26.19 11.78 6.78
CA SER A 71 -27.21 12.43 7.62
C SER A 71 -27.09 12.07 9.10
N GLN A 72 -25.99 11.43 9.52
CA GLN A 72 -25.71 11.02 10.90
C GLN A 72 -26.68 9.97 11.45
N SER A 73 -27.25 9.14 10.58
CA SER A 73 -28.13 8.04 10.96
C SER A 73 -27.37 6.72 10.91
N VAL A 74 -27.46 5.91 11.96
CA VAL A 74 -26.87 4.56 11.97
C VAL A 74 -27.83 3.61 11.29
N VAL A 75 -27.36 2.88 10.27
CA VAL A 75 -28.18 1.98 9.44
C VAL A 75 -27.60 0.58 9.45
N GLY A 76 -28.46 -0.42 9.28
CA GLY A 76 -28.04 -1.83 9.16
C GLY A 76 -27.73 -2.27 7.72
N ASP A 77 -28.24 -1.53 6.73
CA ASP A 77 -28.07 -1.88 5.32
C ASP A 77 -26.81 -1.23 4.71
N VAL A 78 -25.94 -2.05 4.14
CA VAL A 78 -24.65 -1.60 3.58
C VAL A 78 -24.83 -0.76 2.31
N LEU A 79 -25.90 -0.98 1.54
CA LEU A 79 -26.17 -0.22 0.32
C LEU A 79 -26.68 1.18 0.67
N GLU A 80 -27.58 1.29 1.65
CA GLU A 80 -28.01 2.57 2.21
C GLU A 80 -26.81 3.37 2.73
N PHE A 81 -25.96 2.74 3.54
CA PHE A 81 -24.72 3.35 4.03
C PHE A 81 -23.83 3.83 2.89
N GLY A 82 -23.46 2.94 1.97
CA GLY A 82 -22.54 3.24 0.87
C GLY A 82 -23.06 4.33 -0.08
N ASN A 83 -24.34 4.26 -0.46
CA ASN A 83 -24.97 5.24 -1.34
C ASN A 83 -25.07 6.63 -0.69
N SER A 84 -25.20 6.71 0.64
CA SER A 84 -25.22 7.99 1.35
C SER A 84 -23.91 8.78 1.23
N TRP A 85 -22.79 8.11 0.92
CA TRP A 85 -21.45 8.69 0.81
C TRP A 85 -21.05 9.09 -0.61
N LYS A 86 -21.92 8.95 -1.62
CA LYS A 86 -21.62 9.40 -2.99
C LYS A 86 -21.27 10.89 -3.03
N PHE A 87 -20.31 11.26 -3.86
CA PHE A 87 -19.89 12.65 -3.99
C PHE A 87 -20.92 13.47 -4.76
N SER A 88 -21.33 12.97 -5.94
CA SER A 88 -22.33 13.63 -6.78
C SER A 88 -23.72 13.00 -6.61
N PRO A 89 -24.78 13.80 -6.45
CA PRO A 89 -26.15 13.29 -6.44
C PRO A 89 -26.57 12.70 -7.79
N SER A 90 -25.92 13.08 -8.88
CA SER A 90 -26.20 12.54 -10.23
C SER A 90 -25.69 11.10 -10.42
N CYS A 91 -24.83 10.60 -9.53
CA CYS A 91 -24.41 9.21 -9.58
C CYS A 91 -25.59 8.30 -9.19
N PRO A 92 -25.86 7.24 -9.97
CA PRO A 92 -26.90 6.28 -9.64
C PRO A 92 -26.54 5.56 -8.34
N ASP A 93 -27.57 5.13 -7.61
CA ASP A 93 -27.36 4.29 -6.44
C ASP A 93 -26.86 2.90 -6.86
N ALA A 94 -25.86 2.42 -6.13
CA ALA A 94 -25.35 1.08 -6.25
C ALA A 94 -26.44 0.08 -5.87
N ARG A 95 -26.50 -1.03 -6.61
CA ARG A 95 -27.41 -2.15 -6.36
C ARG A 95 -26.65 -3.26 -5.65
N ALA A 96 -27.39 -4.20 -5.05
CA ALA A 96 -26.80 -5.40 -4.47
C ALA A 96 -25.88 -6.09 -5.50
N PRO A 97 -24.61 -6.33 -5.16
CA PRO A 97 -23.69 -7.00 -6.06
C PRO A 97 -24.19 -8.43 -6.31
N LYS A 98 -24.14 -8.85 -7.57
CA LYS A 98 -24.37 -10.26 -7.93
C LYS A 98 -23.12 -11.05 -7.57
N ASP A 99 -23.28 -12.29 -7.11
CA ASP A 99 -22.16 -13.21 -6.88
C ASP A 99 -21.39 -13.45 -8.20
N PRO A 100 -20.12 -13.00 -8.29
CA PRO A 100 -19.33 -13.18 -9.51
C PRO A 100 -19.11 -14.64 -9.88
N CYS A 101 -19.02 -15.55 -8.91
CA CYS A 101 -18.85 -16.98 -9.20
C CYS A 101 -20.14 -17.63 -9.71
N THR A 102 -21.30 -17.04 -9.44
CA THR A 102 -22.57 -17.46 -10.06
C THR A 102 -22.67 -16.92 -11.49
N ALA A 103 -22.18 -15.71 -11.75
CA ALA A 103 -22.12 -15.14 -13.10
C ALA A 103 -21.07 -15.85 -13.98
N ASN A 104 -19.93 -16.25 -13.39
CA ASN A 104 -18.78 -16.87 -14.05
C ASN A 104 -18.47 -18.26 -13.45
N PRO A 105 -19.38 -19.25 -13.58
CA PRO A 105 -19.23 -20.55 -12.91
C PRO A 105 -18.01 -21.36 -13.37
N TYR A 106 -17.55 -21.16 -14.61
CA TYR A 106 -16.36 -21.80 -15.16
C TYR A 106 -15.05 -21.40 -14.46
N ARG A 107 -15.03 -20.26 -13.74
CA ARG A 107 -13.88 -19.78 -12.98
C ARG A 107 -13.84 -20.29 -11.54
N LYS A 108 -14.98 -20.72 -11.00
CA LYS A 108 -15.15 -21.03 -9.57
C LYS A 108 -14.16 -22.06 -9.06
N SER A 109 -13.97 -23.17 -9.77
CA SER A 109 -13.05 -24.23 -9.34
C SER A 109 -11.59 -23.76 -9.28
N TRP A 110 -11.17 -22.92 -10.24
CA TRP A 110 -9.83 -22.34 -10.24
C TRP A 110 -9.68 -21.35 -9.07
N ALA A 111 -10.65 -20.44 -8.89
CA ALA A 111 -10.66 -19.46 -7.81
C ALA A 111 -10.58 -20.13 -6.43
N GLN A 112 -11.43 -21.12 -6.16
CA GLN A 112 -11.42 -21.87 -4.90
C GLN A 112 -10.10 -22.58 -4.64
N LYS A 113 -9.51 -23.19 -5.69
CA LYS A 113 -8.22 -23.87 -5.58
C LYS A 113 -7.08 -22.91 -5.28
N GLN A 114 -6.96 -21.81 -6.03
CA GLN A 114 -5.86 -20.84 -5.82
C GLN A 114 -5.99 -20.14 -4.46
N CYS A 115 -7.19 -19.66 -4.11
CA CYS A 115 -7.44 -18.99 -2.83
C CYS A 115 -7.31 -19.93 -1.61
N SER A 116 -7.33 -21.25 -1.80
CA SER A 116 -7.16 -22.21 -0.69
C SER A 116 -5.80 -22.11 0.01
N ILE A 117 -4.81 -21.46 -0.60
CA ILE A 117 -3.50 -21.20 0.02
C ILE A 117 -3.65 -20.45 1.34
N ILE A 118 -4.65 -19.55 1.47
CA ILE A 118 -4.99 -18.87 2.73
C ILE A 118 -5.21 -19.87 3.88
N ASN A 119 -5.77 -21.04 3.59
CA ASN A 119 -6.09 -22.08 4.58
C ASN A 119 -4.98 -23.14 4.73
N SER A 120 -3.89 -23.02 3.96
CA SER A 120 -2.78 -23.98 3.98
C SER A 120 -1.89 -23.80 5.22
N ALA A 121 -0.81 -24.60 5.26
CA ALA A 121 0.23 -24.48 6.28
C ALA A 121 0.97 -23.13 6.21
N THR A 122 1.09 -22.53 5.02
CA THR A 122 1.78 -21.25 4.78
C THR A 122 1.27 -20.13 5.69
N PHE A 123 -0.04 -20.08 5.91
CA PHE A 123 -0.70 -19.06 6.73
C PHE A 123 -1.13 -19.57 8.12
N SER A 124 -0.73 -20.78 8.52
CA SER A 124 -1.20 -21.42 9.76
C SER A 124 -1.00 -20.56 11.02
N ALA A 125 0.17 -19.93 11.17
CA ALA A 125 0.45 -19.02 12.29
C ALA A 125 -0.48 -17.81 12.28
N CYS A 126 -0.70 -17.20 11.11
CA CYS A 126 -1.58 -16.04 10.98
C CYS A 126 -3.05 -16.37 11.21
N ARG A 127 -3.53 -17.52 10.73
CA ARG A 127 -4.91 -17.98 10.94
C ARG A 127 -5.31 -18.11 12.42
N SER A 128 -4.34 -18.23 13.32
CA SER A 128 -4.60 -18.22 14.77
C SER A 128 -4.89 -16.83 15.33
N GLN A 129 -4.52 -15.77 14.60
CA GLN A 129 -4.62 -14.36 15.01
C GLN A 129 -5.63 -13.57 14.18
N VAL A 130 -5.74 -13.87 12.88
CA VAL A 130 -6.61 -13.18 11.92
C VAL A 130 -7.51 -14.19 11.23
N ASP A 131 -8.83 -14.01 11.36
CA ASP A 131 -9.82 -14.86 10.69
C ASP A 131 -9.65 -14.79 9.16
N SER A 132 -9.39 -15.94 8.55
CA SER A 132 -9.19 -16.07 7.11
C SER A 132 -10.48 -16.06 6.30
N THR A 133 -11.65 -16.27 6.92
CA THR A 133 -12.91 -16.55 6.22
C THR A 133 -13.28 -15.44 5.24
N ARG A 134 -13.26 -14.18 5.69
CA ARG A 134 -13.58 -13.01 4.86
C ARG A 134 -12.57 -12.79 3.74
N TYR A 135 -11.28 -13.03 4.01
CA TYR A 135 -10.23 -12.92 2.99
C TYR A 135 -10.33 -14.01 1.93
N TYR A 136 -10.67 -15.23 2.33
CA TYR A 136 -10.93 -16.34 1.40
C TYR A 136 -12.15 -16.05 0.52
N GLU A 137 -13.27 -15.62 1.10
CA GLU A 137 -14.49 -15.24 0.37
C GLU A 137 -14.21 -14.11 -0.63
N ALA A 138 -13.50 -13.06 -0.20
CA ALA A 138 -13.09 -11.96 -1.08
C ALA A 138 -12.19 -12.43 -2.22
N CYS A 139 -11.16 -13.23 -1.92
CA CYS A 139 -10.26 -13.80 -2.93
C CYS A 139 -11.02 -14.59 -3.99
N VAL A 140 -11.94 -15.46 -3.57
CA VAL A 140 -12.73 -16.29 -4.50
C VAL A 140 -13.66 -15.42 -5.35
N SER A 141 -14.33 -14.44 -4.74
CA SER A 141 -15.18 -13.48 -5.44
C SER A 141 -14.39 -12.71 -6.51
N ASP A 142 -13.24 -12.13 -6.15
CA ASP A 142 -12.42 -11.33 -7.05
C ASP A 142 -11.83 -12.18 -8.19
N ALA A 143 -11.33 -13.38 -7.89
CA ALA A 143 -10.82 -14.33 -8.88
C ALA A 143 -11.89 -14.82 -9.88
N CYS A 144 -13.17 -14.86 -9.47
CA CYS A 144 -14.30 -15.13 -10.35
C CYS A 144 -14.74 -13.89 -11.16
N ALA A 145 -14.57 -12.68 -10.60
CA ALA A 145 -14.95 -11.43 -11.23
C ALA A 145 -13.95 -10.97 -12.31
N CYS A 146 -12.68 -11.31 -12.17
CA CYS A 146 -11.65 -10.99 -13.16
C CYS A 146 -11.70 -11.98 -14.33
N ASP A 147 -12.58 -11.71 -15.30
CA ASP A 147 -12.88 -12.58 -16.45
C ASP A 147 -12.43 -12.01 -17.80
N THR A 148 -11.91 -10.79 -17.83
CA THR A 148 -11.45 -10.08 -19.04
C THR A 148 -9.92 -10.08 -19.22
N GLY A 149 -9.20 -10.86 -18.41
CA GLY A 149 -7.74 -10.90 -18.33
C GLY A 149 -7.21 -10.23 -17.05
N GLY A 150 -6.01 -10.62 -16.61
CA GLY A 150 -5.44 -10.14 -15.34
C GLY A 150 -5.83 -10.99 -14.11
N ASP A 151 -6.35 -12.18 -14.31
CA ASP A 151 -6.87 -13.08 -13.26
C ASP A 151 -5.86 -13.36 -12.14
N CYS A 152 -4.58 -13.54 -12.52
CA CYS A 152 -3.49 -13.71 -11.58
C CYS A 152 -3.28 -12.46 -10.72
N GLU A 153 -3.48 -11.26 -11.27
CA GLU A 153 -3.31 -10.00 -10.53
C GLU A 153 -4.36 -9.84 -9.43
N CYS A 154 -5.64 -10.12 -9.72
CA CYS A 154 -6.70 -10.06 -8.72
C CYS A 154 -6.46 -11.04 -7.56
N PHE A 155 -6.10 -12.29 -7.89
CA PHE A 155 -5.70 -13.29 -6.90
C PHE A 155 -4.52 -12.81 -6.05
N CYS A 156 -3.44 -12.33 -6.67
CA CYS A 156 -2.25 -11.89 -5.95
C CYS A 156 -2.51 -10.68 -5.05
N THR A 157 -3.37 -9.76 -5.46
CA THR A 157 -3.77 -8.60 -4.65
C THR A 157 -4.57 -9.03 -3.42
N ALA A 158 -5.54 -9.95 -3.58
CA ALA A 158 -6.31 -10.49 -2.46
C ALA A 158 -5.43 -11.26 -1.46
N MET A 159 -4.48 -12.06 -1.95
CA MET A 159 -3.51 -12.77 -1.09
C MET A 159 -2.58 -11.81 -0.35
N ALA A 160 -2.09 -10.76 -1.02
CA ALA A 160 -1.25 -9.74 -0.40
C ALA A 160 -2.00 -8.98 0.70
N ALA A 161 -3.29 -8.73 0.55
CA ALA A 161 -4.12 -8.11 1.58
C ALA A 161 -4.19 -8.96 2.86
N TYR A 162 -4.35 -10.28 2.74
CA TYR A 162 -4.31 -11.16 3.91
C TYR A 162 -2.92 -11.23 4.54
N ALA A 163 -1.86 -11.35 3.73
CA ALA A 163 -0.48 -11.33 4.23
C ALA A 163 -0.14 -10.03 4.97
N ARG A 164 -0.68 -8.89 4.52
CA ARG A 164 -0.56 -7.61 5.23
C ARG A 164 -1.30 -7.62 6.57
N ALA A 165 -2.54 -8.11 6.62
CA ALA A 165 -3.29 -8.23 7.87
C ALA A 165 -2.54 -9.11 8.89
N CYS A 166 -1.88 -10.18 8.43
CA CYS A 166 -0.98 -10.98 9.25
C CYS A 166 0.19 -10.16 9.79
N HIS A 167 0.83 -9.37 8.94
CA HIS A 167 1.96 -8.52 9.35
C HIS A 167 1.55 -7.47 10.39
N GLU A 168 0.36 -6.89 10.26
CA GLU A 168 -0.18 -5.88 11.19
C GLU A 168 -0.43 -6.44 12.60
N VAL A 169 -0.67 -7.75 12.74
CA VAL A 169 -0.71 -8.45 14.04
C VAL A 169 0.64 -9.09 14.44
N GLY A 170 1.73 -8.75 13.74
CA GLY A 170 3.08 -9.18 14.06
C GLY A 170 3.49 -10.53 13.45
N VAL A 171 2.69 -11.13 12.57
CA VAL A 171 3.00 -12.41 11.92
C VAL A 171 3.49 -12.16 10.49
N CYS A 172 4.79 -12.31 10.28
CA CYS A 172 5.37 -12.19 8.95
C CYS A 172 5.22 -13.49 8.14
N VAL A 173 4.55 -13.42 6.97
CA VAL A 173 4.30 -14.59 6.11
C VAL A 173 4.96 -14.41 4.75
N SER A 174 5.91 -15.28 4.41
CA SER A 174 6.46 -15.38 3.05
C SER A 174 5.63 -16.35 2.22
N TRP A 175 4.69 -15.84 1.44
CA TRP A 175 3.70 -16.65 0.74
C TRP A 175 3.94 -16.78 -0.77
N ARG A 176 4.73 -15.87 -1.37
CA ARG A 176 5.06 -15.92 -2.80
C ARG A 176 6.05 -17.02 -3.11
N THR A 177 5.89 -17.64 -4.27
CA THR A 177 6.81 -18.65 -4.82
C THR A 177 7.01 -18.37 -6.32
N PRO A 178 7.97 -19.03 -7.00
CA PRO A 178 8.11 -18.90 -8.45
C PRO A 178 6.82 -19.20 -9.23
N ASP A 179 5.98 -20.10 -8.71
CA ASP A 179 4.72 -20.50 -9.34
C ASP A 179 3.50 -19.69 -8.82
N ILE A 180 3.63 -19.05 -7.66
CA ILE A 180 2.54 -18.31 -6.99
C ILE A 180 2.96 -16.86 -6.80
N CYS A 181 2.40 -15.99 -7.64
CA CYS A 181 2.56 -14.54 -7.54
C CYS A 181 4.03 -14.08 -7.43
N PRO A 182 4.92 -14.50 -8.35
CA PRO A 182 6.35 -14.21 -8.26
C PRO A 182 6.63 -12.70 -8.28
N LEU A 183 7.68 -12.30 -7.56
CA LEU A 183 8.25 -10.95 -7.60
C LEU A 183 9.68 -11.02 -8.14
N PHE A 184 9.96 -10.28 -9.20
CA PHE A 184 11.26 -10.26 -9.87
C PHE A 184 12.17 -9.20 -9.26
N CYS A 185 12.64 -9.40 -8.02
CA CYS A 185 13.51 -8.44 -7.35
C CYS A 185 14.95 -8.44 -7.88
N ASP A 186 15.40 -9.55 -8.46
CA ASP A 186 16.71 -9.71 -9.07
C ASP A 186 16.87 -8.92 -10.37
N TYR A 187 15.76 -8.56 -11.02
CA TYR A 187 15.74 -7.65 -12.17
C TYR A 187 16.50 -6.34 -11.90
N TYR A 188 16.51 -5.87 -10.65
CA TYR A 188 17.17 -4.63 -10.26
C TYR A 188 18.67 -4.79 -9.97
N ASN A 189 19.20 -6.02 -9.96
CA ASN A 189 20.61 -6.27 -9.70
C ASN A 189 21.44 -6.06 -10.98
N PRO A 190 22.46 -5.19 -10.96
CA PRO A 190 23.48 -5.16 -12.01
C PRO A 190 24.19 -6.51 -12.15
N HIS A 191 24.79 -6.76 -13.31
CA HIS A 191 25.52 -8.01 -13.55
C HIS A 191 26.63 -8.23 -12.50
N GLY A 192 26.53 -9.35 -11.78
CA GLY A 192 27.49 -9.73 -10.74
C GLY A 192 27.21 -9.14 -9.35
N GLU A 193 26.13 -8.36 -9.19
CA GLU A 193 25.70 -7.81 -7.91
C GLU A 193 24.44 -8.55 -7.39
N CYS A 194 24.20 -8.48 -6.08
CA CYS A 194 23.06 -9.10 -5.42
C CYS A 194 22.62 -8.22 -4.26
N GLU A 195 22.19 -7.00 -4.59
CA GLU A 195 21.79 -6.00 -3.59
C GLU A 195 20.28 -6.06 -3.32
N TRP A 196 19.47 -6.34 -4.34
CA TRP A 196 18.01 -6.35 -4.25
C TRP A 196 17.46 -7.71 -3.85
N HIS A 197 16.65 -7.72 -2.80
CA HIS A 197 16.02 -8.92 -2.28
C HIS A 197 14.56 -8.69 -1.96
N TYR A 198 13.75 -9.74 -2.15
CA TYR A 198 12.38 -9.78 -1.67
C TYR A 198 12.36 -9.77 -0.13
N GLN A 199 11.58 -8.84 0.44
CA GLN A 199 11.25 -8.79 1.86
C GLN A 199 9.72 -8.92 1.99
N PRO A 200 9.22 -10.07 2.48
CA PRO A 200 7.77 -10.35 2.54
C PRO A 200 7.00 -9.39 3.44
N CYS A 201 7.67 -8.81 4.43
CA CYS A 201 7.08 -7.90 5.41
C CYS A 201 7.80 -6.55 5.43
N GLY A 202 8.44 -6.22 4.30
CA GLY A 202 9.21 -5.01 4.11
C GLY A 202 10.53 -4.94 4.86
N ALA A 203 11.26 -3.85 4.62
CA ALA A 203 12.44 -3.49 5.37
C ALA A 203 12.11 -2.36 6.35
N PRO A 204 12.83 -2.26 7.49
CA PRO A 204 12.81 -1.06 8.32
C PRO A 204 13.16 0.20 7.53
N CYS A 205 12.86 1.37 8.08
CA CYS A 205 13.13 2.67 7.48
C CYS A 205 14.55 2.73 6.87
N LEU A 206 14.63 2.78 5.54
CA LEU A 206 15.89 2.77 4.83
C LEU A 206 16.59 4.14 4.93
N ARG A 207 17.92 4.10 4.97
CA ARG A 207 18.76 5.28 4.72
C ARG A 207 18.84 5.53 3.23
N THR A 208 18.16 6.57 2.76
CA THR A 208 18.10 6.92 1.33
C THR A 208 18.62 8.33 1.09
N CYS A 209 18.80 8.72 -0.17
CA CYS A 209 19.15 10.10 -0.50
C CYS A 209 18.05 11.12 -0.16
N ARG A 210 16.78 10.70 -0.11
CA ARG A 210 15.67 11.53 0.36
C ARG A 210 15.45 11.40 1.88
N ASN A 211 16.14 10.46 2.53
CA ASN A 211 16.11 10.25 3.99
C ASN A 211 17.49 9.80 4.56
N PRO A 212 18.52 10.67 4.56
CA PRO A 212 19.89 10.26 4.91
C PRO A 212 20.05 9.82 6.37
N SER A 213 19.20 10.36 7.25
CA SER A 213 19.17 10.02 8.67
C SER A 213 18.62 8.62 8.93
N GLY A 214 17.86 8.03 8.00
CA GLY A 214 17.15 6.77 8.24
C GLY A 214 16.04 6.86 9.28
N HIS A 215 15.59 8.06 9.64
CA HIS A 215 14.51 8.26 10.60
C HIS A 215 13.20 8.48 9.84
N CYS A 216 12.22 7.62 10.07
CA CYS A 216 10.87 7.78 9.53
C CYS A 216 10.01 8.54 10.55
N LEU A 217 9.14 9.43 10.07
CA LEU A 217 8.30 10.28 10.93
C LEU A 217 7.25 9.47 11.71
N MET A 218 6.85 8.33 11.15
CA MET A 218 5.92 7.38 11.73
C MET A 218 6.58 6.00 11.64
N ASP A 219 6.36 5.14 12.64
CA ASP A 219 6.66 3.71 12.56
C ASP A 219 5.68 3.06 11.58
N VAL A 220 5.83 3.38 10.28
CA VAL A 220 5.10 2.69 9.23
C VAL A 220 5.62 1.25 9.23
N PRO A 221 4.76 0.25 9.44
CA PRO A 221 5.15 -1.15 9.34
C PRO A 221 5.79 -1.40 7.97
N GLY A 222 6.75 -2.32 7.92
CA GLY A 222 7.40 -2.67 6.67
C GLY A 222 6.36 -3.12 5.64
N LEU A 223 6.44 -2.57 4.43
CA LEU A 223 5.53 -2.95 3.34
C LEU A 223 6.22 -4.00 2.45
N GLU A 224 5.49 -5.05 2.06
CA GLU A 224 6.01 -6.10 1.18
C GLU A 224 6.71 -5.52 -0.06
N GLY A 225 7.83 -6.11 -0.48
CA GLY A 225 8.38 -5.87 -1.81
C GLY A 225 9.88 -6.10 -1.93
N CYS A 226 10.48 -5.49 -2.94
CA CYS A 226 11.92 -5.56 -3.20
C CYS A 226 12.63 -4.43 -2.48
N TYR A 227 13.68 -4.76 -1.72
CA TYR A 227 14.49 -3.79 -1.01
C TYR A 227 15.98 -4.03 -1.26
N PRO A 228 16.77 -2.96 -1.44
CA PRO A 228 18.22 -3.05 -1.57
C PRO A 228 18.87 -3.27 -0.21
N ARG A 229 19.96 -4.04 -0.18
CA ARG A 229 20.88 -4.21 0.94
C ARG A 229 22.20 -3.56 0.60
N CYS A 230 22.26 -2.25 0.84
CA CYS A 230 23.45 -1.49 0.52
C CYS A 230 24.67 -1.91 1.35
N PRO A 231 25.85 -2.08 0.72
CA PRO A 231 27.06 -2.45 1.45
C PRO A 231 27.56 -1.27 2.32
N PRO A 232 28.35 -1.54 3.37
CA PRO A 232 28.90 -0.48 4.23
C PRO A 232 29.72 0.58 3.49
N SER A 233 30.32 0.23 2.36
CA SER A 233 31.06 1.15 1.48
C SER A 233 30.17 2.13 0.73
N LYS A 234 28.87 1.84 0.56
CA LYS A 234 27.89 2.68 -0.14
C LYS A 234 26.56 2.68 0.64
N PRO A 235 26.51 3.23 1.86
CA PRO A 235 25.44 2.96 2.82
C PRO A 235 24.11 3.66 2.53
N LEU A 236 24.04 4.53 1.52
CA LEU A 236 22.85 5.29 1.17
C LEU A 236 22.24 4.73 -0.11
N PHE A 237 20.94 4.46 -0.10
CA PHE A 237 20.23 4.08 -1.32
C PHE A 237 19.73 5.32 -2.07
N ASN A 238 20.12 5.48 -3.34
CA ASN A 238 19.57 6.50 -4.21
C ASN A 238 18.29 5.97 -4.87
N GLU A 239 17.14 6.50 -4.46
CA GLU A 239 15.81 6.10 -4.94
C GLU A 239 15.57 6.47 -6.42
N ASP A 240 16.18 7.55 -6.92
CA ASP A 240 15.99 8.03 -8.29
C ASP A 240 16.87 7.26 -9.29
N GLN A 241 18.05 6.84 -8.86
CA GLN A 241 19.00 6.06 -9.68
C GLN A 241 18.92 4.56 -9.43
N MET A 242 18.14 4.12 -8.42
CA MET A 242 17.97 2.72 -8.03
C MET A 242 19.29 1.98 -7.70
N LYS A 243 20.24 2.67 -7.06
CA LYS A 243 21.57 2.12 -6.70
C LYS A 243 22.08 2.61 -5.35
N CYS A 244 22.93 1.82 -4.72
CA CYS A 244 23.64 2.24 -3.51
C CYS A 244 24.77 3.23 -3.84
N VAL A 245 24.92 4.28 -3.04
CA VAL A 245 25.90 5.37 -3.22
C VAL A 245 26.62 5.70 -1.92
N THR A 246 27.84 6.23 -2.03
CA THR A 246 28.62 6.78 -0.91
C THR A 246 28.08 8.13 -0.46
N GLN A 247 27.71 8.97 -1.42
CA GLN A 247 27.23 10.32 -1.22
C GLN A 247 26.08 10.59 -2.17
N CYS A 248 25.07 11.29 -1.67
CA CYS A 248 23.93 11.72 -2.47
C CYS A 248 24.23 13.02 -3.23
N GLY A 249 23.60 13.17 -4.38
CA GLY A 249 23.45 14.45 -5.06
C GLY A 249 22.52 15.41 -4.32
N CYS A 250 22.02 16.41 -5.02
CA CYS A 250 21.03 17.35 -4.48
C CYS A 250 19.71 17.27 -5.22
N TYR A 251 18.69 17.88 -4.64
CA TYR A 251 17.38 18.06 -5.26
C TYR A 251 17.09 19.56 -5.44
N ASP A 252 16.44 19.94 -6.53
CA ASP A 252 15.88 21.30 -6.67
C ASP A 252 14.54 21.46 -5.92
N GLY A 253 13.95 22.66 -5.99
CA GLY A 253 12.65 22.96 -5.36
C GLY A 253 11.47 22.19 -5.96
N ASP A 254 11.62 21.66 -7.18
CA ASP A 254 10.62 20.82 -7.86
C ASP A 254 10.81 19.32 -7.55
N GLY A 255 11.89 18.96 -6.85
CA GLY A 255 12.22 17.59 -6.46
C GLY A 255 13.02 16.80 -7.51
N THR A 256 13.58 17.47 -8.52
CA THR A 256 14.47 16.90 -9.53
C THR A 256 15.83 16.58 -8.93
N TYR A 257 16.34 15.36 -9.15
CA TYR A 257 17.64 14.93 -8.66
C TYR A 257 18.80 15.39 -9.57
N TYR A 258 19.90 15.83 -8.96
CA TYR A 258 21.13 16.27 -9.62
C TYR A 258 22.34 15.56 -9.02
N ASP A 259 23.14 14.89 -9.85
CA ASP A 259 24.36 14.22 -9.42
C ASP A 259 25.43 15.20 -8.92
N VAL A 260 26.30 14.72 -8.04
CA VAL A 260 27.43 15.48 -7.52
C VAL A 260 28.29 16.00 -8.69
N GLY A 261 28.50 17.32 -8.75
CA GLY A 261 29.29 17.98 -9.78
C GLY A 261 28.51 18.40 -11.04
N THR A 262 27.21 18.10 -11.14
CA THR A 262 26.37 18.60 -12.24
C THR A 262 25.98 20.07 -12.04
N ARG A 263 25.77 20.79 -13.16
CA ARG A 263 25.30 22.18 -13.13
C ARG A 263 23.78 22.18 -13.03
N VAL A 264 23.25 22.84 -12.00
CA VAL A 264 21.82 23.03 -11.80
C VAL A 264 21.40 24.35 -12.46
N PRO A 265 20.35 24.39 -13.30
CA PRO A 265 19.80 25.64 -13.82
C PRO A 265 19.19 26.46 -12.66
N THR A 266 19.64 27.70 -12.40
CA THR A 266 19.24 28.43 -11.18
C THR A 266 18.32 29.63 -11.43
N THR A 267 17.23 29.71 -10.67
CA THR A 267 16.70 30.97 -10.09
C THR A 267 16.84 31.01 -8.55
N GLU A 268 17.05 29.86 -7.89
CA GLU A 268 17.29 29.73 -6.44
C GLU A 268 18.38 28.66 -6.16
N ASN A 269 18.99 28.70 -4.97
CA ASN A 269 20.02 27.75 -4.55
C ASN A 269 19.41 26.41 -4.12
N CYS A 270 20.07 25.28 -4.45
CA CYS A 270 19.65 23.94 -4.03
C CYS A 270 19.52 23.81 -2.50
N GLN A 271 18.55 23.02 -2.05
CA GLN A 271 18.42 22.67 -0.63
C GLN A 271 19.43 21.58 -0.28
N ARG A 272 20.26 21.82 0.75
CA ARG A 272 21.08 20.79 1.39
C ARG A 272 20.21 20.08 2.43
N TRP A 273 20.08 18.76 2.30
CA TRP A 273 19.39 17.89 3.23
C TRP A 273 20.38 17.20 4.17
#